data_AF-A0A3E0QCX6-F1
#
_entry.id   AF-A0A3E0QCX6-F1
#
_cell.length_a   1.000
_cell.length_b   1.000
_cell.length_c   1.000
_cell.angle_alpha   90.00
_cell.angle_beta   90.00
_cell.angle_gamma   90.00
#
_symmetry.space_group_name_H-M   'P 1'
#
loop_
_entity.id
_entity.type
_entity.pdbx_description
1 polymer ?
#
loop_
_entity_poly.entity_id
_entity_poly.type
_entity_poly.pdbx_seq_one_letter_code
_entity_poly.pdbx_strand_id
1 'polypeptide(L)'
;MYSNLRSLIFKLDPEKAHTLAIQSLKFNLVSNVFDENKNNPIFKTQIFGKDLSNPIGIAAGFDKNAEVYNPLFKLGFGFVEVGTVTPLKQYGNEKPRVFRLVEDQALINRLGFNNQGSETILNRIKSNKKIGILGVNVGPNKDSDNRLNDYLIGLEKFYEVADYITINISSPNTENLRNFHDENKLNELLKSIKDKKNELKTDIPIVVKISPDIDLNQIELISEILLENEISAIIISNTSESTRDDLKNIQRHQKGGLSGKPIEQKSNLLINQFFKLLNGRIKIIGVGGIDSGKSAY
;
A
#
# COMPACT_ATOMS: atom_id res chain seq x y z
N MET A 1 18.77 -0.06 20.88
CA MET A 1 19.32 0.92 19.91
C MET A 1 18.26 1.91 19.42
N TYR A 2 17.15 1.47 18.80
CA TYR A 2 16.09 2.38 18.31
C TYR A 2 15.47 3.25 19.40
N SER A 3 15.15 2.69 20.57
CA SER A 3 14.61 3.44 21.72
C SER A 3 15.44 4.66 22.10
N ASN A 4 16.77 4.53 22.07
CA ASN A 4 17.71 5.59 22.44
C ASN A 4 17.84 6.66 21.35
N LEU A 5 17.65 6.30 20.09
CA LEU A 5 17.72 7.23 18.95
C LEU A 5 16.37 7.85 18.59
N ARG A 6 15.26 7.30 19.10
CA ARG A 6 13.90 7.72 18.75
C ARG A 6 13.67 9.21 18.98
N SER A 7 14.09 9.75 20.13
CA SER A 7 13.92 11.18 20.44
C SER A 7 14.65 12.08 19.45
N LEU A 8 15.84 11.69 19.00
CA LEU A 8 16.63 12.41 17.99
C LEU A 8 15.99 12.31 16.60
N ILE A 9 15.56 11.12 16.19
CA ILE A 9 14.88 10.88 14.90
C ILE A 9 13.58 11.70 14.82
N PHE A 10 12.87 11.83 15.92
CA PHE A 10 11.60 12.56 15.98
C PHE A 10 11.78 14.08 15.88
N LYS A 11 12.99 14.62 16.13
CA LYS A 11 13.34 16.03 15.89
C LYS A 11 13.64 16.34 14.41
N LEU A 12 13.91 15.32 13.59
CA LEU A 12 14.15 15.50 12.16
C LEU A 12 12.83 15.70 11.41
N ASP A 13 12.88 16.45 10.31
CA ASP A 13 11.81 16.45 9.30
C ASP A 13 11.43 14.99 8.95
N PRO A 14 10.13 14.66 8.92
CA PRO A 14 9.69 13.28 8.72
C PRO A 14 10.11 12.68 7.37
N GLU A 15 10.18 13.48 6.31
CA GLU A 15 10.63 12.97 5.00
C GLU A 15 12.15 12.73 5.01
N LYS A 16 12.95 13.61 5.64
CA LYS A 16 14.39 13.37 5.86
C LYS A 16 14.65 12.14 6.72
N ALA A 17 13.90 11.96 7.81
CA ALA A 17 14.01 10.80 8.67
C ALA A 17 13.68 9.49 7.92
N HIS A 18 12.68 9.53 7.05
CA HIS A 18 12.34 8.40 6.18
C HIS A 18 13.47 8.10 5.17
N THR A 19 14.06 9.11 4.53
CA THR A 19 15.24 8.92 3.66
C THR A 19 16.41 8.28 4.41
N LEU A 20 16.69 8.73 5.63
CA LEU A 20 17.73 8.12 6.48
C LEU A 20 17.41 6.65 6.82
N ALA A 21 16.14 6.32 7.08
CA ALA A 21 15.73 4.94 7.32
C ALA A 21 15.97 4.04 6.08
N ILE A 22 15.62 4.51 4.88
CA ILE A 22 15.91 3.81 3.62
C ILE A 22 17.42 3.62 3.45
N GLN A 23 18.22 4.66 3.66
CA GLN A 23 19.69 4.55 3.57
C GLN A 23 20.25 3.56 4.59
N SER A 24 19.79 3.59 5.84
CA SER A 24 20.18 2.65 6.89
C SER A 24 19.90 1.19 6.51
N LEU A 25 18.76 0.93 5.86
CA LEU A 25 18.40 -0.40 5.37
C LEU A 25 19.25 -0.83 4.17
N LYS A 26 19.57 0.10 3.25
CA LYS A 26 20.49 -0.18 2.13
C LYS A 26 21.88 -0.60 2.60
N PHE A 27 22.41 0.10 3.60
CA PHE A 27 23.72 -0.20 4.18
C PHE A 27 23.69 -1.36 5.18
N ASN A 28 22.53 -2.03 5.34
CA ASN A 28 22.35 -3.15 6.27
C ASN A 28 22.80 -2.81 7.71
N LEU A 29 22.63 -1.55 8.12
CA LEU A 29 23.00 -1.06 9.45
C LEU A 29 22.00 -1.49 10.54
N VAL A 30 20.88 -2.07 10.13
CA VAL A 30 19.90 -2.66 11.04
C VAL A 30 20.22 -4.15 11.15
N SER A 31 20.53 -4.60 12.36
CA SER A 31 20.74 -6.01 12.64
C SER A 31 19.49 -6.82 12.27
N ASN A 32 19.68 -8.05 11.78
CA ASN A 32 18.56 -8.99 11.66
C ASN A 32 17.86 -9.08 13.01
N VAL A 33 16.54 -8.94 13.03
CA VAL A 33 15.77 -9.11 14.26
C VAL A 33 15.88 -10.58 14.64
N PHE A 34 16.40 -10.85 15.84
CA PHE A 34 16.31 -12.19 16.41
C PHE A 34 14.85 -12.42 16.77
N ASP A 35 14.21 -13.32 16.05
CA ASP A 35 12.81 -13.69 16.24
C ASP A 35 12.75 -15.12 16.78
N GLU A 36 12.54 -15.22 18.09
CA GLU A 36 12.37 -16.51 18.80
C GLU A 36 11.15 -17.27 18.31
N ASN A 37 10.16 -16.57 17.74
CA ASN A 37 8.94 -17.15 17.20
C ASN A 37 9.02 -17.42 15.70
N LYS A 38 10.21 -17.29 15.09
CA LYS A 38 10.39 -17.54 13.66
C LYS A 38 9.93 -18.95 13.30
N ASN A 39 9.09 -19.04 12.28
CA ASN A 39 8.46 -20.29 11.81
C ASN A 39 7.44 -20.93 12.77
N ASN A 40 7.00 -20.22 13.82
CA ASN A 40 5.91 -20.72 14.66
C ASN A 40 4.67 -21.01 13.78
N PRO A 41 4.17 -22.27 13.77
CA PRO A 41 3.07 -22.66 12.89
C PRO A 41 1.80 -21.82 13.04
N ILE A 42 1.56 -21.21 14.21
CA ILE A 42 0.38 -20.38 14.46
C ILE A 42 0.30 -19.14 13.58
N PHE A 43 1.45 -18.63 13.10
CA PHE A 43 1.51 -17.46 12.23
C PHE A 43 1.52 -17.81 10.75
N LYS A 44 1.69 -19.09 10.39
CA LYS A 44 1.72 -19.50 8.99
C LYS A 44 0.37 -19.24 8.34
N THR A 45 0.40 -18.61 7.17
CA THR A 45 -0.80 -18.35 6.36
C THR A 45 -0.45 -18.47 4.89
N GLN A 46 -1.44 -18.36 4.02
CA GLN A 46 -1.25 -18.38 2.57
C GLN A 46 -1.94 -17.19 1.91
N ILE A 47 -1.28 -16.61 0.92
CA ILE A 47 -1.88 -15.63 0.02
C ILE A 47 -1.45 -15.94 -1.41
N PHE A 48 -2.41 -15.90 -2.35
CA PHE A 48 -2.15 -16.16 -3.77
C PHE A 48 -1.45 -17.50 -4.05
N GLY A 49 -1.80 -18.54 -3.28
CA GLY A 49 -1.18 -19.88 -3.39
C GLY A 49 0.28 -19.94 -2.91
N LYS A 50 0.76 -18.91 -2.20
CA LYS A 50 2.12 -18.83 -1.65
C LYS A 50 2.07 -18.83 -0.13
N ASP A 51 2.98 -19.60 0.47
CA ASP A 51 3.14 -19.66 1.92
C ASP A 51 3.79 -18.38 2.47
N LEU A 52 3.25 -17.89 3.57
CA LEU A 52 3.78 -16.79 4.35
C LEU A 52 4.21 -17.31 5.73
N SER A 53 5.39 -16.87 6.18
CA SER A 53 5.89 -17.17 7.53
C SER A 53 5.07 -16.50 8.63
N ASN A 54 4.47 -15.35 8.33
CA ASN A 54 3.56 -14.60 9.18
C ASN A 54 2.63 -13.69 8.33
N PRO A 55 1.47 -13.25 8.84
CA PRO A 55 0.51 -12.45 8.08
C PRO A 55 0.86 -10.96 8.01
N ILE A 56 1.99 -10.52 8.57
CA ILE A 56 2.32 -9.09 8.70
C ILE A 56 3.24 -8.65 7.57
N GLY A 57 2.82 -7.63 6.83
CA GLY A 57 3.59 -7.08 5.71
C GLY A 57 3.87 -5.59 5.80
N ILE A 58 4.73 -5.09 4.92
CA ILE A 58 4.95 -3.66 4.71
C ILE A 58 4.00 -3.15 3.63
N ALA A 59 3.18 -2.16 3.98
CA ALA A 59 2.31 -1.47 3.04
C ALA A 59 3.10 -0.59 2.06
N ALA A 60 2.53 -0.38 0.85
CA ALA A 60 3.06 0.59 -0.11
C ALA A 60 3.20 2.00 0.50
N GLY A 61 4.11 2.77 -0.08
CA GLY A 61 4.45 4.12 0.34
C GLY A 61 5.70 4.19 1.22
N PHE A 62 6.15 3.07 1.80
CA PHE A 62 7.44 3.00 2.49
C PHE A 62 8.59 2.86 1.47
N ASP A 63 8.68 1.75 0.74
CA ASP A 63 9.71 1.54 -0.29
C ASP A 63 9.16 1.85 -1.69
N LYS A 64 8.98 3.13 -1.99
CA LYS A 64 8.34 3.58 -3.25
C LYS A 64 9.11 3.18 -4.51
N ASN A 65 10.42 3.01 -4.39
CA ASN A 65 11.30 2.80 -5.53
C ASN A 65 11.91 1.39 -5.56
N ALA A 66 11.43 0.45 -4.72
CA ALA A 66 12.01 -0.90 -4.59
C ALA A 66 13.51 -0.90 -4.21
N GLU A 67 13.91 0.03 -3.35
CA GLU A 67 15.27 0.24 -2.89
C GLU A 67 15.71 -0.72 -1.79
N VAL A 68 14.79 -1.23 -0.98
CA VAL A 68 15.07 -1.95 0.27
C VAL A 68 14.07 -3.07 0.61
N TYR A 69 13.26 -3.53 -0.34
CA TYR A 69 12.30 -4.62 -0.09
C TYR A 69 12.95 -5.90 0.46
N ASN A 70 14.14 -6.29 -0.01
CA ASN A 70 14.87 -7.43 0.54
C ASN A 70 15.32 -7.22 2.00
N PRO A 71 15.96 -6.08 2.36
CA PRO A 71 16.17 -5.71 3.76
C PRO A 71 14.91 -5.75 4.63
N LEU A 72 13.74 -5.36 4.10
CA LEU A 72 12.49 -5.40 4.87
C LEU A 72 12.10 -6.84 5.24
N PHE A 73 12.24 -7.82 4.36
CA PHE A 73 12.02 -9.23 4.72
C PHE A 73 12.94 -9.68 5.87
N LYS A 74 14.19 -9.19 5.91
CA LYS A 74 15.14 -9.51 6.99
C LYS A 74 14.75 -8.91 8.35
N LEU A 75 13.88 -7.90 8.37
CA LEU A 75 13.29 -7.37 9.60
C LEU A 75 12.14 -8.24 10.14
N GLY A 76 11.69 -9.25 9.40
CA GLY A 76 10.66 -10.20 9.83
C GLY A 76 9.31 -10.06 9.12
N PHE A 77 9.14 -9.15 8.17
CA PHE A 77 7.89 -9.03 7.42
C PHE A 77 7.66 -10.24 6.50
N GLY A 78 6.46 -10.81 6.52
CA GLY A 78 6.07 -11.94 5.69
C GLY A 78 5.94 -11.58 4.21
N PHE A 79 5.47 -10.38 3.89
CA PHE A 79 5.39 -9.83 2.53
C PHE A 79 5.70 -8.33 2.50
N VAL A 80 6.07 -7.81 1.33
CA VAL A 80 6.39 -6.38 1.15
C VAL A 80 5.71 -5.86 -0.11
N GLU A 81 5.05 -4.71 -0.01
CA GLU A 81 4.51 -3.98 -1.16
C GLU A 81 5.33 -2.74 -1.46
N VAL A 82 5.95 -2.67 -2.65
CA VAL A 82 6.67 -1.47 -3.14
C VAL A 82 5.74 -0.54 -3.90
N GLY A 83 6.17 0.70 -4.12
CA GLY A 83 5.38 1.72 -4.83
C GLY A 83 4.65 2.69 -3.88
N THR A 84 3.65 3.45 -4.32
CA THR A 84 3.03 3.40 -5.65
C THR A 84 3.96 3.87 -6.77
N VAL A 85 4.07 3.04 -7.80
CA VAL A 85 4.85 3.27 -9.01
C VAL A 85 3.96 3.87 -10.09
N THR A 86 4.48 4.86 -10.82
CA THR A 86 3.82 5.43 -12.00
C THR A 86 4.63 5.12 -13.27
N PRO A 87 4.03 5.13 -14.47
CA PRO A 87 4.76 4.88 -15.71
C PRO A 87 6.03 5.72 -15.85
N LEU A 88 5.89 7.04 -15.70
CA LEU A 88 6.97 8.02 -15.74
C LEU A 88 7.39 8.45 -14.33
N LYS A 89 8.62 8.91 -14.19
CA LYS A 89 9.12 9.53 -12.95
C LYS A 89 8.28 10.77 -12.61
N GLN A 90 7.95 10.95 -11.32
CA GLN A 90 7.38 12.20 -10.84
C GLN A 90 7.87 12.57 -9.44
N TYR A 91 7.98 13.87 -9.18
CA TYR A 91 8.51 14.41 -7.92
C TYR A 91 7.47 14.42 -6.78
N GLY A 92 6.19 14.31 -7.12
CA GLY A 92 5.05 14.47 -6.23
C GLY A 92 4.78 15.94 -5.85
N ASN A 93 3.97 16.16 -4.83
CA ASN A 93 3.56 17.51 -4.42
C ASN A 93 4.70 18.26 -3.70
N GLU A 94 4.59 19.58 -3.59
CA GLU A 94 5.58 20.43 -2.93
C GLU A 94 5.76 20.10 -1.43
N LYS A 95 6.98 20.30 -0.93
CA LYS A 95 7.31 20.11 0.49
C LYS A 95 7.03 21.39 1.30
N PRO A 96 6.70 21.31 2.60
CA PRO A 96 6.53 20.10 3.40
C PRO A 96 5.19 19.38 3.11
N ARG A 97 5.24 18.05 3.12
CA ARG A 97 4.13 17.18 2.69
C ARG A 97 3.94 15.93 3.55
N VAL A 98 4.65 15.82 4.66
CA VAL A 98 4.49 14.77 5.67
C VAL A 98 4.54 15.45 7.04
N PHE A 99 3.61 15.10 7.91
CA PHE A 99 3.34 15.74 9.18
C PHE A 99 3.16 14.67 10.24
N ARG A 100 3.85 14.78 11.38
CA ARG A 100 3.77 13.83 12.50
C ARG A 100 2.81 14.33 13.56
N LEU A 101 1.80 13.55 13.84
CA LEU A 101 0.87 13.77 14.94
C LEU A 101 1.25 12.80 16.06
N VAL A 102 2.31 13.15 16.80
CA VAL A 102 2.97 12.23 17.75
C VAL A 102 2.04 11.81 18.88
N GLU A 103 1.24 12.74 19.40
CA GLU A 103 0.26 12.51 20.47
C GLU A 103 -0.85 11.54 20.05
N ASP A 104 -1.15 11.51 18.74
CA ASP A 104 -2.19 10.69 18.14
C ASP A 104 -1.63 9.39 17.54
N GLN A 105 -0.32 9.17 17.60
CA GLN A 105 0.37 8.06 16.93
C GLN A 105 0.03 7.98 15.43
N ALA A 106 0.04 9.13 14.77
CA ALA A 106 -0.47 9.30 13.42
C ALA A 106 0.45 10.12 12.50
N LEU A 107 0.17 10.04 11.21
CA LEU A 107 0.81 10.85 10.17
C LEU A 107 -0.27 11.43 9.26
N ILE A 108 -0.09 12.68 8.85
CA ILE A 108 -0.79 13.24 7.68
C ILE A 108 0.22 13.40 6.55
N ASN A 109 -0.14 12.97 5.34
CA ASN A 109 0.71 13.15 4.18
C ASN A 109 -0.05 13.57 2.92
N ARG A 110 0.62 14.36 2.10
CA ARG A 110 0.18 14.79 0.76
C ARG A 110 1.24 14.54 -0.30
N LEU A 111 1.78 13.32 -0.35
CA LEU A 111 2.97 13.01 -1.16
C LEU A 111 2.75 13.12 -2.68
N GLY A 112 1.61 12.64 -3.20
CA GLY A 112 1.31 12.67 -4.64
C GLY A 112 2.20 11.74 -5.48
N PHE A 113 2.29 10.46 -5.11
CA PHE A 113 3.05 9.41 -5.83
C PHE A 113 4.48 9.79 -6.27
N ASN A 114 5.29 10.39 -5.40
CA ASN A 114 6.69 10.67 -5.73
C ASN A 114 7.50 9.37 -5.92
N ASN A 115 8.02 9.11 -7.12
CA ASN A 115 8.76 7.88 -7.45
C ASN A 115 9.68 8.06 -8.68
N GLN A 116 10.56 7.09 -8.92
CA GLN A 116 11.59 7.12 -9.98
C GLN A 116 11.12 6.60 -11.36
N GLY A 117 9.83 6.31 -11.52
CA GLY A 117 9.24 5.78 -12.74
C GLY A 117 9.39 4.27 -12.87
N SER A 118 8.47 3.67 -13.63
CA SER A 118 8.36 2.22 -13.77
C SER A 118 9.62 1.54 -14.30
N GLU A 119 10.31 2.15 -15.26
CA GLU A 119 11.51 1.60 -15.88
C GLU A 119 12.67 1.46 -14.88
N THR A 120 12.97 2.53 -14.13
CA THR A 120 14.02 2.51 -13.09
C THR A 120 13.73 1.44 -12.03
N ILE A 121 12.46 1.35 -11.62
CA ILE A 121 12.03 0.44 -10.56
C ILE A 121 12.05 -1.01 -11.05
N LEU A 122 11.62 -1.28 -12.29
CA LEU A 122 11.72 -2.60 -12.90
C LEU A 122 13.18 -3.08 -12.96
N ASN A 123 14.09 -2.24 -13.44
CA ASN A 123 15.51 -2.59 -13.54
C ASN A 123 16.12 -2.89 -12.16
N ARG A 124 15.67 -2.21 -11.11
CA ARG A 124 16.07 -2.49 -9.72
C ARG A 124 15.53 -3.82 -9.22
N ILE A 125 14.27 -4.15 -9.51
CA ILE A 125 13.67 -5.44 -9.15
C ILE A 125 14.37 -6.58 -9.91
N LYS A 126 14.58 -6.46 -11.23
CA LYS A 126 15.28 -7.47 -12.04
C LYS A 126 16.72 -7.72 -11.57
N SER A 127 17.42 -6.67 -11.14
CA SER A 127 18.81 -6.78 -10.66
C SER A 127 18.94 -7.39 -9.26
N ASN A 128 17.84 -7.62 -8.54
CA ASN A 128 17.87 -8.09 -7.16
C ASN A 128 16.92 -9.28 -7.00
N LYS A 129 17.47 -10.47 -6.76
CA LYS A 129 16.64 -11.66 -6.51
C LYS A 129 15.79 -11.45 -5.24
N LYS A 130 14.47 -11.48 -5.38
CA LYS A 130 13.52 -11.41 -4.25
C LYS A 130 13.68 -12.62 -3.33
N ILE A 131 13.63 -12.39 -2.01
CA ILE A 131 13.72 -13.45 -0.98
C ILE A 131 12.39 -13.71 -0.25
N GLY A 132 11.30 -13.05 -0.67
CA GLY A 132 9.96 -13.17 -0.11
C GLY A 132 8.90 -12.67 -1.10
N ILE A 133 7.64 -12.65 -0.68
CA ILE A 133 6.51 -12.22 -1.53
C ILE A 133 6.55 -10.71 -1.72
N LEU A 134 6.71 -10.28 -2.97
CA LEU A 134 6.81 -8.89 -3.39
C LEU A 134 5.56 -8.44 -4.17
N GLY A 135 4.78 -7.54 -3.57
CA GLY A 135 3.73 -6.80 -4.26
C GLY A 135 4.26 -5.56 -4.96
N VAL A 136 3.72 -5.21 -6.12
CA VAL A 136 3.99 -3.93 -6.79
C VAL A 136 2.70 -3.12 -6.87
N ASN A 137 2.67 -2.00 -6.15
CA ASN A 137 1.57 -1.06 -6.16
C ASN A 137 1.73 -0.08 -7.32
N VAL A 138 0.74 0.01 -8.21
CA VAL A 138 0.76 0.84 -9.41
C VAL A 138 -0.35 1.88 -9.38
N GLY A 139 -0.07 3.04 -9.99
CA GLY A 139 -1.00 4.15 -10.11
C GLY A 139 -0.64 5.05 -11.29
N PRO A 140 -1.53 5.96 -11.69
CA PRO A 140 -1.29 6.85 -12.80
C PRO A 140 -0.35 8.01 -12.45
N ASN A 141 0.31 8.54 -13.47
CA ASN A 141 0.99 9.81 -13.34
C ASN A 141 -0.02 10.94 -13.08
N LYS A 142 0.40 11.97 -12.32
CA LYS A 142 -0.48 13.10 -11.94
C LYS A 142 -1.11 13.78 -13.18
N ASP A 143 -0.27 14.06 -14.16
CA ASP A 143 -0.58 14.83 -15.37
C ASP A 143 -0.89 13.92 -16.56
N SER A 144 -1.29 12.66 -16.31
CA SER A 144 -1.66 11.72 -17.37
C SER A 144 -3.04 12.03 -17.94
N ASP A 145 -3.11 12.20 -19.26
CA ASP A 145 -4.36 12.35 -20.02
C ASP A 145 -5.15 11.04 -20.10
N ASN A 146 -4.50 9.88 -19.91
CA ASN A 146 -5.13 8.57 -19.92
C ASN A 146 -4.67 7.72 -18.73
N ARG A 147 -5.29 7.98 -17.58
CA ARG A 147 -4.97 7.29 -16.32
C ARG A 147 -5.30 5.80 -16.32
N LEU A 148 -6.29 5.37 -17.11
CA LEU A 148 -6.60 3.94 -17.25
C LEU A 148 -5.42 3.22 -17.89
N ASN A 149 -4.90 3.77 -18.99
CA ASN A 149 -3.75 3.21 -19.69
C ASN A 149 -2.49 3.14 -18.80
N ASP A 150 -2.29 4.10 -17.89
CA ASP A 150 -1.16 4.04 -16.96
C ASP A 150 -1.20 2.79 -16.05
N TYR A 151 -2.38 2.33 -15.65
CA TYR A 151 -2.51 1.07 -14.90
C TYR A 151 -2.15 -0.14 -15.77
N LEU A 152 -2.55 -0.13 -17.05
CA LEU A 152 -2.21 -1.20 -17.99
C LEU A 152 -0.70 -1.25 -18.25
N ILE A 153 -0.05 -0.09 -18.39
CA ILE A 153 1.42 0.00 -18.47
C ILE A 153 2.06 -0.57 -17.20
N GLY A 154 1.51 -0.24 -16.02
CA GLY A 154 1.97 -0.79 -14.75
C GLY A 154 1.88 -2.32 -14.71
N LEU A 155 0.73 -2.88 -15.11
CA LEU A 155 0.52 -4.32 -15.23
C LEU A 155 1.56 -4.96 -16.16
N GLU A 156 1.65 -4.47 -17.40
CA GLU A 156 2.57 -4.98 -18.42
C GLU A 156 4.03 -4.89 -17.98
N LYS A 157 4.40 -3.86 -17.23
CA LYS A 157 5.78 -3.68 -16.76
C LYS A 157 6.18 -4.70 -15.69
N PHE A 158 5.25 -5.09 -14.82
CA PHE A 158 5.59 -5.78 -13.57
C PHE A 158 5.06 -7.22 -13.46
N TYR A 159 4.21 -7.70 -14.37
CA TYR A 159 3.56 -9.02 -14.23
C TYR A 159 4.55 -10.20 -14.13
N GLU A 160 5.73 -10.11 -14.77
CA GLU A 160 6.74 -11.18 -14.71
C GLU A 160 7.59 -11.18 -13.43
N VAL A 161 7.68 -10.03 -12.74
CA VAL A 161 8.61 -9.86 -11.61
C VAL A 161 7.91 -9.78 -10.26
N ALA A 162 6.66 -9.31 -10.24
CA ALA A 162 5.85 -9.20 -9.04
C ALA A 162 5.26 -10.57 -8.63
N ASP A 163 4.87 -10.70 -7.37
CA ASP A 163 4.08 -11.82 -6.88
C ASP A 163 2.58 -11.51 -6.86
N TYR A 164 2.23 -10.22 -6.83
CA TYR A 164 0.89 -9.67 -7.08
C TYR A 164 1.01 -8.18 -7.46
N ILE A 165 0.00 -7.65 -8.14
CA ILE A 165 -0.04 -6.23 -8.54
C ILE A 165 -1.23 -5.54 -7.89
N THR A 166 -0.96 -4.43 -7.21
CA THR A 166 -1.98 -3.61 -6.56
C THR A 166 -2.36 -2.42 -7.43
N ILE A 167 -3.64 -2.33 -7.80
CA ILE A 167 -4.27 -1.21 -8.49
C ILE A 167 -4.71 -0.19 -7.43
N ASN A 168 -4.02 0.93 -7.34
CA ASN A 168 -4.26 1.94 -6.30
C ASN A 168 -5.16 3.07 -6.78
N ILE A 169 -6.46 2.95 -6.51
CA ILE A 169 -7.48 3.95 -6.83
C ILE A 169 -7.78 4.92 -5.67
N SER A 170 -7.02 4.87 -4.58
CA SER A 170 -7.46 5.39 -3.26
C SER A 170 -6.65 6.54 -2.68
N SER A 171 -5.57 6.97 -3.34
CA SER A 171 -4.79 8.11 -2.90
C SER A 171 -5.64 9.40 -2.85
N PRO A 172 -5.74 10.09 -1.69
CA PRO A 172 -6.34 11.44 -1.63
C PRO A 172 -5.45 12.51 -2.25
N ASN A 173 -4.19 12.18 -2.54
CA ASN A 173 -3.15 13.14 -2.88
C ASN A 173 -2.91 13.29 -4.38
N THR A 174 -3.67 12.54 -5.17
CA THR A 174 -3.71 12.58 -6.63
C THR A 174 -5.11 13.02 -7.01
N GLU A 175 -5.22 14.24 -7.53
CA GLU A 175 -6.50 14.87 -7.85
C GLU A 175 -7.37 13.95 -8.71
N ASN A 176 -8.67 13.84 -8.41
CA ASN A 176 -9.64 13.02 -9.15
C ASN A 176 -9.36 11.51 -9.19
N LEU A 177 -8.35 10.99 -8.48
CA LEU A 177 -8.06 9.55 -8.50
C LEU A 177 -9.16 8.73 -7.84
N ARG A 178 -9.72 9.24 -6.73
CA ARG A 178 -10.82 8.56 -6.03
C ARG A 178 -12.11 8.49 -6.85
N ASN A 179 -12.21 9.19 -7.98
CA ASN A 179 -13.34 9.06 -8.91
C ASN A 179 -13.43 7.66 -9.53
N PHE A 180 -12.37 6.85 -9.46
CA PHE A 180 -12.43 5.42 -9.83
C PHE A 180 -13.21 4.56 -8.82
N HIS A 181 -13.77 5.10 -7.73
CA HIS A 181 -14.76 4.39 -6.90
C HIS A 181 -16.19 4.52 -7.47
N ASP A 182 -16.37 5.31 -8.53
CA ASP A 182 -17.61 5.31 -9.33
C ASP A 182 -17.75 3.98 -10.08
N GLU A 183 -18.99 3.47 -10.16
CA GLU A 183 -19.35 2.19 -10.79
C GLU A 183 -18.72 2.00 -12.16
N ASN A 184 -19.02 2.95 -13.06
CA ASN A 184 -18.68 2.81 -14.47
C ASN A 184 -17.17 2.81 -14.67
N LYS A 185 -16.49 3.71 -13.96
CA LYS A 185 -15.03 3.85 -14.05
C LYS A 185 -14.29 2.68 -13.44
N LEU A 186 -14.79 2.14 -12.31
CA LEU A 186 -14.18 0.97 -11.70
C LEU A 186 -14.33 -0.25 -12.61
N ASN A 187 -15.55 -0.49 -13.10
CA ASN A 187 -15.82 -1.64 -13.95
C ASN A 187 -15.03 -1.57 -15.28
N GLU A 188 -14.99 -0.40 -15.92
CA GLU A 188 -14.18 -0.17 -17.12
C GLU A 188 -12.69 -0.46 -16.87
N LEU A 189 -12.15 0.04 -15.75
CA LEU A 189 -10.75 -0.19 -15.39
C LEU A 189 -10.45 -1.68 -15.16
N LEU A 190 -11.27 -2.38 -14.38
CA LEU A 190 -11.02 -3.78 -14.03
C LEU A 190 -11.24 -4.72 -15.21
N LYS A 191 -12.22 -4.44 -16.07
CA LYS A 191 -12.39 -5.15 -17.33
C LYS A 191 -11.18 -4.97 -18.24
N SER A 192 -10.69 -3.74 -18.39
CA SER A 192 -9.47 -3.46 -19.18
C SER A 192 -8.24 -4.20 -18.63
N ILE A 193 -8.11 -4.29 -17.31
CA ILE A 193 -7.05 -5.07 -16.66
C ILE A 193 -7.21 -6.57 -16.93
N LYS A 194 -8.44 -7.10 -16.86
CA LYS A 194 -8.73 -8.51 -17.17
C LYS A 194 -8.38 -8.84 -18.62
N ASP A 195 -8.77 -7.97 -19.56
CA ASP A 195 -8.46 -8.13 -20.98
C ASP A 195 -6.95 -8.08 -21.23
N LYS A 196 -6.22 -7.14 -20.60
CA LYS A 196 -4.76 -7.06 -20.72
C LYS A 196 -4.07 -8.27 -20.11
N LYS A 197 -4.57 -8.85 -19.01
CA LYS A 197 -4.06 -10.11 -18.46
C LYS A 197 -4.22 -11.26 -19.44
N ASN A 198 -5.37 -11.35 -20.11
CA ASN A 198 -5.63 -12.38 -21.12
C ASN A 198 -4.69 -12.24 -22.32
N GLU A 199 -4.46 -11.00 -22.78
CA GLU A 199 -3.49 -10.69 -23.85
C GLU A 199 -2.07 -11.13 -23.47
N LEU A 200 -1.63 -10.78 -22.25
CA LEU A 200 -0.31 -11.14 -21.71
C LEU A 200 -0.21 -12.62 -21.28
N LYS A 201 -1.32 -13.38 -21.31
CA LYS A 201 -1.41 -14.79 -20.88
C LYS A 201 -0.83 -15.00 -19.47
N THR A 202 -1.20 -14.13 -18.54
CA THR A 202 -0.69 -14.15 -17.17
C THR A 202 -1.78 -14.34 -16.13
N ASP A 203 -1.50 -15.17 -15.14
CA ASP A 203 -2.34 -15.39 -13.97
C ASP A 203 -1.94 -14.52 -12.76
N ILE A 204 -1.14 -13.46 -12.98
CA ILE A 204 -0.69 -12.58 -11.88
C ILE A 204 -1.90 -12.11 -11.04
N PRO A 205 -1.88 -12.29 -9.70
CA PRO A 205 -2.96 -11.83 -8.84
C PRO A 205 -3.10 -10.31 -8.91
N ILE A 206 -4.33 -9.86 -9.16
CA ILE A 206 -4.68 -8.43 -9.12
C ILE A 206 -5.32 -8.13 -7.78
N VAL A 207 -4.86 -7.04 -7.18
CA VAL A 207 -5.32 -6.54 -5.89
C VAL A 207 -5.83 -5.12 -6.06
N VAL A 208 -6.96 -4.78 -5.46
CA VAL A 208 -7.49 -3.40 -5.51
C VAL A 208 -7.34 -2.74 -4.15
N LYS A 209 -6.76 -1.54 -4.09
CA LYS A 209 -6.60 -0.79 -2.83
C LYS A 209 -7.58 0.37 -2.76
N ILE A 210 -8.47 0.34 -1.78
CA ILE A 210 -9.60 1.28 -1.66
C ILE A 210 -9.42 2.34 -0.56
N SER A 211 -10.18 3.43 -0.69
CA SER A 211 -10.25 4.49 0.31
C SER A 211 -11.10 4.02 1.50
N PRO A 212 -10.77 4.41 2.75
CA PRO A 212 -11.70 4.26 3.87
C PRO A 212 -12.84 5.27 3.81
N ASP A 213 -12.72 6.32 3.00
CA ASP A 213 -13.72 7.39 2.87
C ASP A 213 -14.71 7.06 1.75
N ILE A 214 -15.49 5.99 1.94
CA ILE A 214 -16.56 5.55 1.04
C ILE A 214 -17.82 5.24 1.86
N ASP A 215 -19.00 5.38 1.25
CA ASP A 215 -20.28 5.09 1.90
C ASP A 215 -20.73 3.63 1.68
N LEU A 216 -21.86 3.26 2.32
CA LEU A 216 -22.41 1.91 2.26
C LEU A 216 -22.79 1.47 0.84
N ASN A 217 -23.38 2.36 0.04
CA ASN A 217 -23.79 2.04 -1.31
C ASN A 217 -22.56 1.77 -2.19
N GLN A 218 -21.50 2.56 -2.01
CA GLN A 218 -20.23 2.32 -2.69
C GLN A 218 -19.59 0.99 -2.28
N ILE A 219 -19.72 0.57 -1.02
CA ILE A 219 -19.18 -0.71 -0.54
C ILE A 219 -19.87 -1.89 -1.22
N GLU A 220 -21.20 -1.88 -1.32
CA GLU A 220 -21.98 -2.91 -2.00
C GLU A 220 -21.58 -3.00 -3.48
N LEU A 221 -21.62 -1.86 -4.16
CA LEU A 221 -21.27 -1.74 -5.57
C LEU A 221 -19.83 -2.20 -5.88
N ILE A 222 -18.85 -1.72 -5.11
CA ILE A 222 -17.45 -2.13 -5.29
C ILE A 222 -17.34 -3.64 -5.08
N SER A 223 -18.03 -4.20 -4.08
CA SER A 223 -17.98 -5.65 -3.83
C SER A 223 -18.49 -6.45 -5.03
N GLU A 224 -19.60 -6.04 -5.65
CA GLU A 224 -20.16 -6.67 -6.86
C GLU A 224 -19.17 -6.62 -8.03
N ILE A 225 -18.64 -5.44 -8.35
CA ILE A 225 -17.71 -5.26 -9.47
C ILE A 225 -16.42 -6.08 -9.27
N LEU A 226 -15.89 -6.14 -8.04
CA LEU A 226 -14.70 -6.94 -7.73
C LEU A 226 -14.95 -8.45 -7.94
N LEU A 227 -16.15 -8.92 -7.60
CA LEU A 227 -16.56 -10.32 -7.78
C LEU A 227 -16.72 -10.67 -9.26
N GLU A 228 -17.41 -9.83 -10.03
CA GLU A 228 -17.61 -10.01 -11.48
C GLU A 228 -16.28 -10.04 -12.25
N ASN A 229 -15.31 -9.22 -11.82
CA ASN A 229 -13.99 -9.15 -12.43
C ASN A 229 -12.98 -10.14 -11.83
N GLU A 230 -13.40 -11.02 -10.92
CA GLU A 230 -12.58 -12.10 -10.32
C GLU A 230 -11.29 -11.57 -9.68
N ILE A 231 -11.37 -10.43 -8.98
CA ILE A 231 -10.21 -9.83 -8.31
C ILE A 231 -9.72 -10.75 -7.19
N SER A 232 -8.39 -10.92 -7.10
CA SER A 232 -7.79 -11.89 -6.18
C SER A 232 -7.80 -11.43 -4.72
N ALA A 233 -7.60 -10.13 -4.49
CA ALA A 233 -7.70 -9.54 -3.16
C ALA A 233 -8.10 -8.06 -3.18
N ILE A 234 -8.54 -7.57 -2.03
CA ILE A 234 -8.75 -6.15 -1.75
C ILE A 234 -7.89 -5.72 -0.56
N ILE A 235 -7.24 -4.55 -0.65
CA ILE A 235 -6.54 -3.91 0.47
C ILE A 235 -7.45 -2.85 1.09
N ILE A 236 -7.79 -3.06 2.35
CA ILE A 236 -8.70 -2.23 3.13
C ILE A 236 -7.95 -1.74 4.37
N SER A 237 -7.46 -0.52 4.42
CA SER A 237 -7.68 0.59 3.50
C SER A 237 -6.44 1.47 3.29
N ASN A 238 -6.58 2.48 2.43
CA ASN A 238 -5.66 3.60 2.36
C ASN A 238 -5.90 4.61 3.50
N THR A 239 -5.26 5.78 3.42
CA THR A 239 -5.40 6.89 4.38
C THR A 239 -6.78 7.56 4.30
N SER A 240 -7.24 8.16 5.40
CA SER A 240 -8.52 8.88 5.49
C SER A 240 -8.34 10.40 5.48
N GLU A 241 -9.22 11.14 4.81
CA GLU A 241 -9.31 12.60 4.93
C GLU A 241 -10.35 13.07 5.96
N SER A 242 -11.32 12.21 6.29
CA SER A 242 -12.46 12.55 7.15
C SER A 242 -12.25 12.18 8.63
N THR A 243 -11.27 11.35 8.97
CA THR A 243 -11.09 10.84 10.34
C THR A 243 -10.25 11.80 11.19
N ARG A 244 -10.72 13.02 11.47
CA ARG A 244 -9.88 14.06 12.12
C ARG A 244 -10.42 14.64 13.42
N ASP A 245 -11.67 14.35 13.77
CA ASP A 245 -12.40 15.13 14.77
C ASP A 245 -11.78 15.03 16.17
N ASP A 246 -11.28 13.85 16.54
CA ASP A 246 -10.72 13.55 17.86
C ASP A 246 -9.19 13.70 17.94
N LEU A 247 -8.54 14.26 16.91
CA LEU A 247 -7.09 14.46 16.92
C LEU A 247 -6.68 15.57 17.89
N LYS A 248 -5.67 15.29 18.70
CA LYS A 248 -5.12 16.23 19.70
C LYS A 248 -4.09 17.17 19.08
N ASN A 249 -3.27 16.66 18.15
CA ASN A 249 -2.15 17.41 17.63
C ASN A 249 -2.61 18.52 16.67
N ILE A 250 -2.01 19.72 16.80
CA ILE A 250 -2.34 20.88 15.96
C ILE A 250 -2.14 20.64 14.45
N GLN A 251 -1.28 19.67 14.08
CA GLN A 251 -1.10 19.29 12.67
C GLN A 251 -2.34 18.64 12.05
N ARG A 252 -3.41 18.37 12.81
CA ARG A 252 -4.73 17.89 12.31
C ARG A 252 -5.31 18.74 11.17
N HIS A 253 -4.94 20.01 11.07
CA HIS A 253 -5.40 20.93 10.01
C HIS A 253 -4.60 20.83 8.70
N GLN A 254 -3.54 20.02 8.64
CA GLN A 254 -2.74 19.84 7.43
C GLN A 254 -3.51 19.11 6.33
N LYS A 255 -3.43 19.56 5.08
CA LYS A 255 -4.03 18.83 3.94
C LYS A 255 -3.37 17.48 3.70
N GLY A 256 -4.13 16.52 3.19
CA GLY A 256 -3.68 15.17 2.82
C GLY A 256 -4.28 14.06 3.68
N GLY A 257 -4.00 12.82 3.36
CA GLY A 257 -4.56 11.66 4.08
C GLY A 257 -3.89 11.39 5.42
N LEU A 258 -4.71 11.09 6.44
CA LEU A 258 -4.34 10.61 7.77
C LEU A 258 -4.13 9.10 7.78
N SER A 259 -3.05 8.67 8.43
CA SER A 259 -2.76 7.28 8.78
C SER A 259 -2.36 7.15 10.25
N GLY A 260 -2.25 5.91 10.73
CA GLY A 260 -1.87 5.60 12.11
C GLY A 260 -3.06 5.20 12.97
N LYS A 261 -2.90 5.23 14.29
CA LYS A 261 -3.90 4.70 15.24
C LYS A 261 -5.34 5.21 15.02
N PRO A 262 -5.58 6.50 14.71
CA PRO A 262 -6.94 7.03 14.60
C PRO A 262 -7.80 6.39 13.51
N ILE A 263 -7.20 5.78 12.48
CA ILE A 263 -7.96 5.15 11.39
C ILE A 263 -8.32 3.69 11.65
N GLU A 264 -7.82 3.07 12.73
CA GLU A 264 -8.02 1.64 13.03
C GLU A 264 -9.49 1.24 13.05
N GLN A 265 -10.32 1.97 13.83
CA GLN A 265 -11.74 1.65 13.95
C GLN A 265 -12.46 1.74 12.60
N LYS A 266 -12.17 2.78 11.82
CA LYS A 266 -12.77 2.98 10.51
C LYS A 266 -12.37 1.88 9.53
N SER A 267 -11.10 1.51 9.50
CA SER A 267 -10.60 0.40 8.66
C SER A 267 -11.21 -0.94 9.07
N ASN A 268 -11.34 -1.23 10.38
CA ASN A 268 -11.93 -2.49 10.86
C ASN A 268 -13.42 -2.62 10.54
N LEU A 269 -14.20 -1.54 10.66
CA LEU A 269 -15.61 -1.52 10.26
C LEU A 269 -15.75 -1.83 8.77
N LEU A 270 -14.89 -1.21 7.94
CA LEU A 270 -14.89 -1.43 6.50
C LEU A 270 -14.50 -2.86 6.12
N ILE A 271 -13.46 -3.42 6.78
CA ILE A 271 -13.06 -4.82 6.61
C ILE A 271 -14.25 -5.75 6.91
N ASN A 272 -14.98 -5.51 8.00
CA ASN A 272 -16.15 -6.33 8.37
C ASN A 272 -17.25 -6.29 7.30
N GLN A 273 -17.52 -5.11 6.74
CA GLN A 273 -18.55 -4.93 5.71
C GLN A 273 -18.18 -5.66 4.41
N PHE A 274 -16.97 -5.45 3.90
CA PHE A 274 -16.49 -6.18 2.72
C PHE A 274 -16.40 -7.68 2.96
N PHE A 275 -15.99 -8.12 4.14
CA PHE A 275 -15.90 -9.54 4.45
C PHE A 275 -17.25 -10.26 4.29
N LYS A 276 -18.34 -9.63 4.74
CA LYS A 276 -19.71 -10.16 4.60
C LYS A 276 -20.14 -10.26 3.13
N LEU A 277 -19.86 -9.23 2.33
CA LEU A 277 -20.30 -9.16 0.93
C LEU A 277 -19.47 -10.06 0.01
N LEU A 278 -18.16 -10.13 0.24
CA LEU A 278 -17.24 -10.94 -0.57
C LEU A 278 -17.37 -12.44 -0.27
N ASN A 279 -17.86 -12.80 0.92
CA ASN A 279 -18.17 -14.17 1.35
C ASN A 279 -16.99 -15.15 1.10
N GLY A 280 -15.77 -14.71 1.42
CA GLY A 280 -14.55 -15.51 1.28
C GLY A 280 -14.04 -15.73 -0.16
N ARG A 281 -14.73 -15.23 -1.18
CA ARG A 281 -14.33 -15.38 -2.60
C ARG A 281 -13.13 -14.52 -2.98
N ILE A 282 -12.98 -13.36 -2.33
CA ILE A 282 -11.87 -12.42 -2.51
C ILE A 282 -11.13 -12.29 -1.17
N LYS A 283 -9.80 -12.36 -1.18
CA LYS A 283 -8.99 -12.21 0.04
C LYS A 283 -8.97 -10.74 0.49
N ILE A 284 -8.90 -10.51 1.79
CA ILE A 284 -8.77 -9.15 2.36
C ILE A 284 -7.39 -9.01 2.99
N ILE A 285 -6.68 -7.94 2.62
CA ILE A 285 -5.47 -7.49 3.31
C ILE A 285 -5.84 -6.27 4.14
N GLY A 286 -5.93 -6.44 5.46
CA GLY A 286 -6.27 -5.37 6.40
C GLY A 286 -5.11 -4.41 6.64
N VAL A 287 -5.35 -3.11 6.48
CA VAL A 287 -4.37 -2.03 6.63
C VAL A 287 -5.02 -0.82 7.28
N GLY A 288 -4.45 -0.35 8.39
CA GLY A 288 -4.88 0.89 9.05
C GLY A 288 -4.77 0.81 10.56
N GLY A 289 -3.89 1.63 11.15
CA GLY A 289 -3.79 1.76 12.61
C GLY A 289 -3.29 0.52 13.39
N ILE A 290 -2.70 -0.46 12.70
CA ILE A 290 -2.11 -1.64 13.33
C ILE A 290 -0.80 -1.24 14.04
N ASP A 291 -0.81 -1.27 15.38
CA ASP A 291 0.33 -0.93 16.23
C ASP A 291 0.74 -2.04 17.20
N SER A 292 0.01 -3.14 17.23
CA SER A 292 0.18 -4.24 18.20
C SER A 292 -0.38 -5.56 17.67
N GLY A 293 -0.01 -6.68 18.31
CA GLY A 293 -0.59 -7.98 18.00
C GLY A 293 -2.10 -8.04 18.27
N LYS A 294 -2.60 -7.27 19.24
CA LYS A 294 -4.06 -7.15 19.49
C LYS A 294 -4.78 -6.45 18.34
N SER A 295 -4.18 -5.42 17.75
CA SER A 295 -4.76 -4.74 16.59
C SER A 295 -4.71 -5.60 15.33
N ALA A 296 -3.71 -6.48 15.21
CA ALA A 296 -3.57 -7.40 14.08
C ALA A 296 -4.52 -8.61 14.15
N TYR A 297 -5.00 -8.97 15.34
CA TYR A 297 -5.91 -10.10 15.59
C TYR A 297 -7.37 -9.66 15.49
#